data_AF-A0A915XTA4-F1
#
_entry.id   AF-A0A915XTA4-F1
#
_cell.length_a   1.000
_cell.length_b   1.000
_cell.length_c   1.000
_cell.angle_alpha   90.00
_cell.angle_beta   90.00
_cell.angle_gamma   90.00
#
_symmetry.space_group_name_H-M   'P 1'
#
loop_
_entity.id
_entity.type
_entity.pdbx_description
1 polymer ?
#
loop_
_entity_poly.entity_id
_entity_poly.type
_entity_poly.pdbx_seq_one_letter_code
_entity_poly.pdbx_strand_id
1 'polypeptide(L)'
;MATQPERSPSLAEMAQAMDVLLQGMLDRSLSLEDAVRTFELRYVEAAVQRYGGSIQRAAAALQIHRNTLRVKLKRGPHLSS
;
A
#
# COMPACT_ATOMS: atom_id res chain seq x y z
N MET A 1 -11.45 18.93 23.61
CA MET A 1 -11.07 17.50 23.60
C MET A 1 -9.67 17.44 23.02
N ALA A 2 -8.67 17.03 23.81
CA ALA A 2 -7.29 16.97 23.35
C ALA A 2 -7.18 15.90 22.24
N THR A 3 -6.94 16.35 21.02
CA THR A 3 -6.47 15.51 19.92
C THR A 3 -5.13 14.92 20.34
N GLN A 4 -5.09 13.62 20.61
CA GLN A 4 -3.85 12.92 20.92
C GLN A 4 -2.88 13.07 19.72
N PRO A 5 -1.60 13.37 19.95
CA PRO A 5 -0.64 13.51 18.86
C PRO A 5 -0.30 12.13 18.31
N GLU A 6 -0.55 11.93 17.01
CA GLU A 6 0.26 11.18 16.03
C GLU A 6 1.24 10.11 16.60
N ARG A 7 0.78 9.16 17.42
CA ARG A 7 1.63 8.04 17.83
C ARG A 7 1.71 7.08 16.66
N SER A 8 2.87 7.01 16.01
CA SER A 8 3.17 5.95 15.06
C SER A 8 2.93 4.59 15.73
N PRO A 9 2.18 3.68 15.11
CA PRO A 9 1.94 2.36 15.68
C PRO A 9 3.29 1.65 15.89
N SER A 10 3.38 0.90 16.99
CA SER A 10 4.52 0.02 17.23
C SER A 10 4.57 -1.08 16.17
N LEU A 11 5.75 -1.71 16.01
CA LEU A 11 5.91 -2.83 15.08
C LEU A 11 4.94 -3.98 15.37
N ALA A 12 4.64 -4.23 16.64
CA ALA A 12 3.68 -5.26 17.05
C ALA A 12 2.24 -4.91 16.61
N GLU A 13 1.82 -3.66 16.79
CA GLU A 13 0.50 -3.19 16.34
C GLU A 13 0.39 -3.22 14.81
N MET A 14 1.46 -2.86 14.09
CA MET A 14 1.50 -2.99 12.63
C MET A 14 1.40 -4.44 12.18
N ALA A 15 2.14 -5.36 12.82
CA ALA A 15 2.10 -6.78 12.50
C ALA A 15 0.69 -7.35 12.72
N GLN A 16 0.06 -7.03 13.84
CA GLN A 16 -1.29 -7.48 14.14
C GLN A 16 -2.33 -6.91 13.14
N ALA A 17 -2.16 -5.65 12.72
CA ALA A 17 -2.99 -5.08 11.66
C ALA A 17 -2.77 -5.78 10.30
N MET A 18 -1.55 -6.22 10.00
CA MET A 18 -1.25 -7.02 8.81
C MET A 18 -1.90 -8.40 8.88
N ASP A 19 -1.88 -9.08 10.03
CA ASP A 19 -2.51 -10.40 10.18
C ASP A 19 -4.00 -10.38 9.83
N VAL A 20 -4.72 -9.33 10.25
CA VAL A 20 -6.14 -9.15 9.91
C VAL A 20 -6.35 -9.00 8.40
N LEU A 21 -5.49 -8.24 7.72
CA LEU A 21 -5.55 -8.08 6.26
C LEU A 21 -5.22 -9.39 5.54
N LEU A 22 -4.20 -10.11 6.01
CA LEU A 22 -3.77 -11.38 5.43
C LEU A 22 -4.88 -12.43 5.51
N GLN A 23 -5.56 -12.55 6.66
CA GLN A 23 -6.72 -13.44 6.79
C GLN A 23 -7.79 -13.12 5.74
N GLY A 24 -8.17 -11.85 5.58
CA GLY A 24 -9.16 -11.45 4.57
C GLY A 24 -8.73 -11.70 3.11
N MET A 25 -7.42 -11.67 2.82
CA MET A 25 -6.89 -12.03 1.50
C MET A 25 -6.93 -13.55 1.26
N LEU A 26 -6.58 -14.33 2.29
CA LEU A 26 -6.60 -15.79 2.24
C LEU A 26 -8.02 -16.36 2.17
N ASP A 27 -8.96 -15.79 2.92
CA ASP A 27 -10.39 -16.17 2.90
C ASP A 27 -11.03 -15.98 1.52
N ARG A 28 -10.51 -15.02 0.74
CA ARG A 28 -10.92 -14.74 -0.64
C ARG A 28 -10.14 -15.54 -1.67
N SER A 29 -9.28 -16.46 -1.24
CA SER A 29 -8.42 -17.29 -2.09
C SER A 29 -7.57 -16.48 -3.07
N LEU A 30 -7.07 -15.30 -2.64
CA LEU A 30 -6.18 -14.51 -3.49
C LEU A 30 -4.91 -15.31 -3.80
N SER A 31 -4.56 -15.34 -5.08
CA SER A 31 -3.25 -15.84 -5.47
C SER A 31 -2.14 -14.96 -4.86
N LEU A 32 -0.95 -15.52 -4.69
CA LEU A 32 0.20 -14.74 -4.21
C LEU A 32 0.45 -13.52 -5.12
N GLU A 33 0.29 -13.69 -6.43
CA GLU A 33 0.44 -12.60 -7.40
C GLU A 33 -0.58 -11.48 -7.14
N ASP A 34 -1.85 -11.83 -6.93
CA ASP A 34 -2.90 -10.85 -6.66
C ASP A 34 -2.73 -10.16 -5.31
N ALA A 35 -2.27 -10.89 -4.29
CA ALA A 35 -1.97 -10.34 -2.98
C ALA A 35 -0.83 -9.31 -3.05
N VAL A 36 0.29 -9.67 -3.69
CA VAL A 36 1.43 -8.77 -3.89
C VAL A 36 1.03 -7.56 -4.70
N ARG A 37 0.28 -7.73 -5.79
CA ARG A 37 -0.15 -6.62 -6.64
C ARG A 37 -1.11 -5.68 -5.93
N THR A 38 -2.00 -6.21 -5.11
CA THR A 38 -2.93 -5.43 -4.29
C THR A 38 -2.17 -4.60 -3.26
N PHE A 39 -1.25 -5.21 -2.51
CA PHE A 39 -0.40 -4.50 -1.56
C PHE A 39 0.43 -3.42 -2.27
N GLU A 40 1.09 -3.77 -3.37
CA GLU A 40 1.94 -2.85 -4.14
C GLU A 40 1.16 -1.62 -4.61
N LEU A 41 -0.03 -1.81 -5.18
CA LEU A 41 -0.87 -0.70 -5.62
C LEU A 41 -1.25 0.20 -4.44
N ARG A 42 -1.74 -0.38 -3.34
CA ARG A 42 -2.15 0.39 -2.15
C ARG A 42 -1.00 1.16 -1.53
N TYR A 43 0.18 0.56 -1.46
CA TYR A 43 1.37 1.20 -0.92
C TYR A 43 1.82 2.38 -1.79
N VAL A 44 1.80 2.21 -3.11
CA VAL A 44 2.12 3.28 -4.08
C VAL A 44 1.10 4.41 -4.04
N GLU A 45 -0.20 4.11 -3.98
CA GLU A 45 -1.27 5.10 -3.84
C GLU A 45 -1.11 5.91 -2.54
N ALA A 46 -0.85 5.23 -1.42
CA ALA A 46 -0.64 5.88 -0.13
C ALA A 46 0.60 6.79 -0.14
N ALA A 47 1.69 6.37 -0.78
CA ALA A 47 2.86 7.22 -0.96
C ALA A 47 2.53 8.48 -1.77
N VAL A 48 1.81 8.35 -2.89
CA VAL A 48 1.40 9.51 -3.71
C VAL A 48 0.51 10.47 -2.90
N GLN A 49 -0.45 9.95 -2.14
CA GLN A 49 -1.30 10.77 -1.27
C GLN A 49 -0.49 11.49 -0.19
N ARG A 50 0.45 10.78 0.47
CA ARG A 50 1.33 11.36 1.49
C ARG A 50 2.16 12.54 0.97
N TYR A 51 2.54 12.51 -0.31
CA TYR A 51 3.28 13.60 -0.97
C TYR A 51 2.39 14.53 -1.79
N GLY A 52 1.09 14.63 -1.46
CA GLY A 52 0.17 15.61 -2.03
C GLY A 52 -0.08 15.42 -3.53
N GLY A 53 -0.05 14.18 -4.03
CA GLY A 53 -0.21 13.86 -5.45
C GLY A 53 1.08 14.00 -6.27
N SER A 54 2.20 14.38 -5.67
CA SER A 54 3.46 14.55 -6.41
C SER A 54 4.11 13.21 -6.74
N ILE A 55 3.96 12.78 -7.99
CA ILE A 55 4.59 11.57 -8.54
C ILE A 55 6.11 11.58 -8.36
N GLN A 56 6.78 12.72 -8.56
CA GLN A 56 8.24 12.81 -8.40
C GLN A 56 8.67 12.60 -6.96
N ARG A 57 8.00 13.27 -6.00
CA ARG A 57 8.33 13.13 -4.57
C ARG A 57 8.02 11.74 -4.05
N ALA A 58 6.88 11.17 -4.45
CA ALA A 58 6.53 9.79 -4.12
C ALA A 58 7.52 8.78 -4.71
N ALA A 59 7.91 8.94 -5.98
CA ALA A 59 8.89 8.06 -6.63
C ALA A 59 10.27 8.14 -5.94
N ALA A 60 10.71 9.34 -5.58
CA ALA A 60 11.95 9.55 -4.85
C ALA A 60 11.91 8.89 -3.45
N ALA A 61 10.81 9.04 -2.71
CA ALA A 61 10.63 8.42 -1.40
C ALA A 61 10.57 6.88 -1.46
N LEU A 62 10.00 6.35 -2.53
CA LEU A 62 9.95 4.91 -2.80
C LEU A 62 11.22 4.37 -3.46
N GLN A 63 12.21 5.23 -3.75
CA GLN A 63 13.47 4.88 -4.42
C GLN A 63 13.27 4.15 -5.77
N ILE A 64 12.23 4.54 -6.52
CA ILE A 64 11.96 4.01 -7.86
C ILE A 64 11.88 5.14 -8.88
N HIS A 65 12.07 4.80 -10.15
CA HIS A 65 11.89 5.77 -11.21
C HIS A 65 10.41 6.19 -11.34
N ARG A 66 10.14 7.47 -11.60
CA ARG A 66 8.78 8.03 -11.78
C ARG A 66 7.94 7.29 -12.83
N ASN A 67 8.58 6.79 -13.90
CA ASN A 67 7.87 6.02 -14.94
C ASN A 67 7.42 4.66 -14.40
N THR A 68 8.25 4.02 -13.58
CA THR A 68 7.89 2.77 -12.89
C THR A 68 6.70 3.00 -11.97
N LEU A 69 6.69 4.08 -11.19
CA LEU A 69 5.55 4.46 -10.35
C LEU A 69 4.26 4.63 -11.18
N ARG A 70 4.32 5.36 -12.31
CA ARG A 70 3.17 5.55 -13.20
C ARG A 70 2.66 4.25 -13.81
N VAL A 71 3.55 3.30 -14.14
CA VAL A 71 3.15 1.99 -14.65
C VAL A 71 2.45 1.18 -13.55
N LYS A 72 2.97 1.17 -12.33
CA LYS A 72 2.36 0.48 -11.18
C LYS A 72 0.95 1.00 -10.88
N LEU A 73 0.74 2.31 -10.90
CA LEU A 73 -0.58 2.93 -10.74
C LEU A 73 -1.60 2.54 -11.82
N LYS A 74 -1.16 2.19 -13.02
CA LYS A 74 -2.06 1.81 -14.13
C LYS A 74 -2.46 0.34 -14.11
N ARG A 75 -1.67 -0.54 -13.48
CA ARG A 75 -1.84 -1.99 -13.65
C ARG A 75 -3.02 -2.58 -12.89
N GLY A 76 -3.53 -1.93 -11.84
CA GLY A 76 -4.71 -2.37 -11.08
C GLY A 76 -4.61 -3.80 -10.50
N PRO A 77 -5.55 -4.23 -9.64
CA PRO A 77 -5.70 -5.65 -9.35
C PRO A 77 -6.50 -6.34 -10.47
N HIS A 78 -5.91 -7.34 -11.12
CA HIS A 78 -6.63 -8.48 -11.71
C HIS A 78 -7.32 -9.25 -10.58
N LEU A 79 -8.57 -8.88 -10.28
CA LEU A 79 -9.44 -9.76 -9.51
C LEU A 79 -9.86 -10.85 -10.51
N SER A 80 -9.32 -12.06 -10.34
CA SER A 80 -9.77 -13.21 -11.12
C SER A 80 -11.26 -13.40 -10.85
N SER A 81 -12.09 -13.22 -11.88
CA SER A 81 -13.54 -13.43 -11.86
C SER A 81 -13.90 -14.91 -11.70
#